data_AF-K2FU63-F1
#
_entry.id   AF-K2FU63-F1
#
_cell.length_a   1.000
_cell.length_b   1.000
_cell.length_c   1.000
_cell.angle_alpha   90.00
_cell.angle_beta   90.00
_cell.angle_gamma   90.00
#
_symmetry.space_group_name_H-M   'P 1'
#
loop_
_entity.id
_entity.type
_entity.pdbx_description
1 polymer ?
#
loop_
_entity_poly.entity_id
_entity_poly.type
_entity_poly.pdbx_seq_one_letter_code
_entity_poly.pdbx_strand_id
1 'polypeptide(L)'
;NKGSASASEILAGALRDHSRAQLVGEKSFGKGSVQEALDLREGAGLHVTVAKWVLPNGDWINGKGIEPKIKVVNEIKEGNTITKEVDKQLEKAIELLTK
;
A
#
# COMPACT_ATOMS: atom_id res chain seq x y z
N ASN A 1 -4.27 -3.85 1.99
CA ASN A 1 -5.50 -3.37 2.65
C ASN A 1 -5.53 -1.84 2.59
N LYS A 2 -6.53 -1.17 3.20
CA LYS A 2 -6.63 0.30 3.18
C LYS A 2 -5.51 1.04 3.91
N GLY A 3 -4.79 0.37 4.82
CA GLY A 3 -3.65 0.94 5.56
C GLY A 3 -2.32 0.84 4.81
N SER A 4 -2.24 0.08 3.71
CA SER A 4 -1.04 0.00 2.89
C SER A 4 -0.74 1.37 2.26
N ALA A 5 0.38 1.97 2.63
CA ALA A 5 0.81 3.29 2.18
C ALA A 5 2.31 3.33 1.86
N SER A 6 2.75 4.29 1.04
CA SER A 6 4.17 4.62 0.83
C SER A 6 4.97 3.44 0.25
N ALA A 7 6.09 3.04 0.87
CA ALA A 7 6.96 1.95 0.42
C ALA A 7 6.22 0.64 0.12
N SER A 8 5.18 0.31 0.88
CA SER A 8 4.37 -0.89 0.63
C SER A 8 3.61 -0.82 -0.71
N GLU A 9 3.14 0.37 -1.09
CA GLU A 9 2.49 0.61 -2.39
C GLU A 9 3.50 0.61 -3.53
N ILE A 10 4.68 1.18 -3.32
CA ILE A 10 5.77 1.17 -4.30
C ILE A 10 6.15 -0.28 -4.64
N LEU A 11 6.37 -1.12 -3.63
CA LEU A 11 6.68 -2.54 -3.80
C LEU A 11 5.55 -3.28 -4.52
N ALA A 12 4.31 -3.15 -4.03
CA ALA A 12 3.15 -3.84 -4.61
C ALA A 12 2.91 -3.43 -6.07
N GLY A 13 2.99 -2.12 -6.36
CA GLY A 13 2.84 -1.57 -7.70
C GLY A 13 3.94 -2.04 -8.65
N ALA A 14 5.20 -2.01 -8.21
CA ALA A 14 6.32 -2.49 -9.04
C ALA A 14 6.19 -3.98 -9.38
N LEU A 15 5.85 -4.82 -8.40
CA LEU A 15 5.64 -6.26 -8.63
C LEU A 15 4.45 -6.51 -9.58
N ARG A 16 3.37 -5.75 -9.45
CA ARG A 16 2.21 -5.82 -10.34
C ARG A 16 2.59 -5.44 -11.77
N ASP A 17 3.24 -4.29 -11.95
CA ASP A 17 3.53 -3.72 -13.26
C ASP A 17 4.53 -4.58 -14.05
N HIS A 18 5.48 -5.21 -13.36
CA HIS A 18 6.39 -6.18 -13.96
C HIS A 18 5.78 -7.59 -14.11
N SER A 19 4.48 -7.76 -13.87
CA SER A 19 3.80 -9.06 -13.92
C SER A 19 4.46 -10.14 -13.04
N ARG A 20 5.04 -9.74 -11.89
CA ARG A 20 5.74 -10.62 -10.94
C ARG A 20 4.86 -11.08 -9.78
N ALA A 21 3.78 -10.35 -9.49
CA ALA A 21 2.81 -10.73 -8.47
C ALA A 21 1.39 -10.32 -8.86
N GLN A 22 0.41 -11.06 -8.35
CA GLN A 22 -0.99 -10.64 -8.32
C GLN A 22 -1.31 -10.05 -6.96
N LEU A 23 -1.99 -8.90 -6.95
CA LEU A 23 -2.39 -8.23 -5.71
C LEU A 23 -3.75 -8.75 -5.24
N VAL A 24 -3.80 -9.13 -3.97
CA VAL A 24 -5.00 -9.59 -3.24
C VAL A 24 -5.30 -8.63 -2.10
N GLY A 25 -6.57 -8.27 -1.92
CA GLY A 25 -7.04 -7.53 -0.76
C GLY A 25 -7.92 -6.34 -1.10
N GLU A 26 -7.64 -5.21 -0.49
CA GLU A 26 -8.38 -3.95 -0.72
C GLU A 26 -7.47 -2.88 -1.28
N LYS A 27 -8.09 -1.89 -1.94
CA LYS A 27 -7.47 -0.66 -2.41
C LYS A 27 -6.59 -0.04 -1.33
N SER A 28 -5.35 0.31 -1.70
CA SER A 28 -4.38 0.95 -0.81
C SER A 28 -4.67 2.44 -0.60
N PHE A 29 -3.91 3.08 0.30
CA PHE A 29 -4.15 4.47 0.73
C PHE A 29 -3.92 5.51 -0.38
N GLY A 30 -2.84 5.38 -1.15
CA GLY A 30 -2.45 6.32 -2.20
C GLY A 30 -1.48 7.40 -1.75
N LYS A 31 -0.44 7.05 -1.00
CA LYS A 31 0.65 7.99 -0.66
C LYS A 31 1.76 7.86 -1.71
N GLY A 32 1.72 8.73 -2.71
CA GLY A 32 2.65 8.73 -3.85
C GLY A 32 3.71 9.85 -3.83
N SER A 33 4.09 10.33 -2.64
CA SER A 33 4.98 11.48 -2.46
C SER A 33 6.18 11.16 -1.57
N VAL A 34 7.34 11.78 -1.86
CA VAL A 34 8.48 11.84 -0.95
C VAL A 34 8.35 13.08 -0.09
N GLN A 35 8.49 12.92 1.23
CA GLN A 35 8.60 14.05 2.15
C GLN A 35 9.99 14.08 2.76
N GLU A 36 10.55 15.28 2.85
CA GLU A 36 11.78 15.58 3.58
C GLU A 36 11.40 16.35 4.84
N ALA A 37 12.00 15.97 5.98
CA ALA A 37 11.84 16.66 7.23
C ALA A 37 12.92 17.74 7.36
N LEU A 38 12.51 18.97 7.63
CA LEU A 38 13.37 20.12 7.82
C LEU A 38 13.19 20.64 9.24
N ASP A 39 14.29 20.68 9.99
CA ASP A 39 14.30 21.31 11.30
C ASP A 39 14.35 22.84 11.16
N LEU A 40 13.49 23.52 11.92
CA LEU A 40 13.41 24.97 11.99
C LEU A 40 13.92 25.47 13.34
N ARG A 41 14.00 26.80 13.49
CA ARG A 41 14.39 27.42 14.76
C ARG A 41 13.41 27.05 15.87
N GLU A 42 13.90 27.06 17.11
CA GLU A 42 13.10 26.86 18.32
C GLU A 42 12.39 25.49 18.38
N GLY A 43 12.94 24.47 17.72
CA GLY A 43 12.41 23.09 17.78
C GLY A 43 11.18 22.85 16.92
N ALA A 44 10.79 23.81 16.08
CA ALA A 44 9.78 23.59 15.06
C ALA A 44 10.32 22.70 13.93
N GLY A 45 9.42 22.02 13.22
CA GLY A 45 9.78 21.16 12.09
C GLY A 45 8.78 21.30 10.93
N LEU A 46 9.26 21.10 9.71
CA LEU A 46 8.47 21.18 8.49
C LEU A 46 8.69 19.92 7.65
N HIS A 47 7.61 19.24 7.27
CA HIS A 47 7.69 18.17 6.28
C HIS A 47 7.30 18.72 4.91
N VAL A 48 8.25 18.76 3.98
CA VAL A 48 8.03 19.29 2.62
C VAL A 48 7.94 18.15 1.63
N THR A 49 6.95 18.20 0.74
CA THR A 49 6.89 17.26 -0.39
C THR A 49 7.89 17.70 -1.45
N VAL A 50 8.89 16.87 -1.70
CA VAL A 50 10.01 17.19 -2.59
C VAL A 50 9.99 16.42 -3.91
N ALA A 51 9.28 15.28 -3.95
CA ALA A 51 9.20 14.46 -5.15
C ALA A 51 7.93 13.62 -5.23
N LYS A 52 7.67 13.10 -6.43
CA LYS A 52 6.63 12.11 -6.73
C LYS A 52 7.28 10.75 -6.93
N TRP A 53 6.65 9.71 -6.40
CA TRP A 53 6.99 8.34 -6.79
C TRP A 53 6.04 7.88 -7.89
N VAL A 54 6.62 7.52 -9.04
CA VAL A 54 5.90 7.03 -10.21
C VAL A 54 6.19 5.55 -10.37
N LEU A 55 5.14 4.76 -10.60
CA LEU A 55 5.27 3.31 -10.82
C LEU A 55 5.95 3.00 -12.17
N PRO A 56 6.48 1.78 -12.37
CA PRO A 56 7.16 1.41 -13.61
C PRO A 56 6.33 1.64 -14.89
N ASN A 57 5.00 1.54 -14.81
CA ASN A 57 4.11 1.80 -15.94
C ASN A 57 3.83 3.30 -16.20
N GLY A 58 4.40 4.22 -15.40
CA GLY A 58 4.17 5.66 -15.49
C GLY A 58 3.04 6.20 -14.59
N ASP A 59 2.34 5.35 -13.84
CA ASP A 59 1.25 5.77 -12.97
C ASP A 59 1.74 6.49 -11.71
N TRP A 60 1.12 7.64 -11.42
CA TRP A 60 1.24 8.31 -10.12
C TRP A 60 0.04 7.99 -9.23
N ILE A 61 0.28 7.25 -8.14
CA ILE A 61 -0.76 6.70 -7.26
C ILE A 61 -1.28 7.67 -6.19
N ASN A 62 -0.77 8.91 -6.14
CA ASN A 62 -1.11 9.85 -5.08
C ASN A 62 -2.60 10.20 -5.07
N GLY A 63 -3.26 10.03 -3.92
CA GLY A 63 -4.71 10.20 -3.77
C GLY A 63 -5.55 9.13 -4.48
N LYS A 64 -4.91 8.22 -5.22
CA LYS A 64 -5.56 7.16 -6.00
C LYS A 64 -5.41 5.79 -5.37
N GLY A 65 -4.25 5.47 -4.78
CA GLY A 65 -3.93 4.12 -4.32
C GLY A 65 -3.78 3.13 -5.48
N ILE A 66 -3.63 1.86 -5.11
CA ILE A 66 -3.47 0.72 -6.00
C ILE A 66 -4.67 -0.19 -5.79
N GLU A 67 -5.40 -0.46 -6.88
CA GLU A 67 -6.50 -1.42 -6.87
C GLU A 67 -5.93 -2.84 -7.03
N PRO A 68 -6.25 -3.77 -6.12
CA PRO A 68 -5.84 -5.16 -6.29
C PRO A 68 -6.67 -5.83 -7.38
N LYS A 69 -6.05 -6.76 -8.12
CA LYS A 69 -6.76 -7.57 -9.12
C LYS A 69 -7.82 -8.45 -8.47
N ILE A 70 -7.53 -8.95 -7.26
CA ILE A 70 -8.40 -9.87 -6.52
C ILE A 70 -8.86 -9.17 -5.26
N LYS A 71 -10.13 -8.76 -5.24
CA LYS A 71 -10.71 -8.00 -4.13
C LYS A 71 -11.14 -8.94 -3.01
N VAL A 72 -10.60 -8.72 -1.82
CA VAL A 72 -10.94 -9.46 -0.60
C VAL A 72 -10.93 -8.48 0.57
N VAL A 73 -12.06 -8.37 1.27
CA VAL A 73 -12.22 -7.48 2.42
C VAL A 73 -12.05 -8.30 3.69
N ASN A 74 -11.19 -7.84 4.60
CA ASN A 74 -11.12 -8.39 5.95
C ASN A 74 -12.13 -7.67 6.85
N GLU A 75 -12.78 -8.43 7.73
CA GLU A 75 -13.65 -7.87 8.77
C GLU A 75 -12.78 -7.51 9.97
N ILE A 76 -12.48 -6.21 10.11
CA ILE A 76 -11.73 -5.72 11.27
C ILE A 76 -12.68 -5.65 12.46
N LYS A 77 -12.47 -6.55 13.43
CA LYS A 77 -13.10 -6.45 14.76
C LYS A 77 -12.32 -5.43 15.61
N GLU A 78 -12.92 -5.00 16.71
CA GLU A 78 -12.39 -3.98 17.63
C GLU A 78 -10.89 -4.18 17.92
N GLY A 79 -10.08 -3.12 17.74
CA GLY A 79 -8.63 -3.16 18.00
C GLY A 79 -7.71 -3.22 16.77
N ASN A 80 -8.22 -3.09 15.54
CA ASN A 80 -7.43 -3.00 14.30
C ASN A 80 -6.44 -4.15 14.05
N THR A 81 -6.61 -5.27 14.74
CA THR A 81 -5.67 -6.40 14.68
C THR A 81 -6.33 -7.56 13.96
N ILE A 82 -5.73 -7.96 12.84
CA ILE A 82 -6.11 -9.15 12.09
C ILE A 82 -5.19 -10.27 12.56
N THR A 83 -5.77 -11.32 13.13
CA THR A 83 -5.02 -12.54 13.45
C THR A 83 -5.01 -13.47 12.24
N LYS A 84 -4.07 -14.43 12.24
CA LYS A 84 -3.91 -15.36 11.12
C LYS A 84 -5.19 -16.16 10.85
N GLU A 85 -5.97 -16.44 11.88
CA GLU A 85 -7.19 -17.24 11.82
C GLU A 85 -8.36 -16.50 11.15
N VAL A 86 -8.29 -15.17 11.06
CA VAL A 86 -9.36 -14.32 10.50
C VAL A 86 -8.92 -13.54 9.25
N ASP A 87 -7.70 -13.77 8.77
CA ASP A 87 -7.16 -13.09 7.60
C ASP A 87 -7.61 -13.77 6.30
N LYS A 88 -8.78 -13.35 5.81
CA LYS A 88 -9.33 -13.80 4.51
C LYS A 88 -8.42 -13.43 3.34
N GLN A 89 -7.64 -12.34 3.44
CA GLN A 89 -6.70 -11.93 2.39
C GLN A 89 -5.53 -12.93 2.30
N LEU A 90 -4.99 -13.36 3.44
CA LEU A 90 -3.95 -14.38 3.51
C LEU A 90 -4.46 -15.74 3.01
N GLU A 91 -5.62 -16.19 3.49
CA GLU A 91 -6.24 -17.45 3.06
C GLU A 91 -6.40 -17.48 1.53
N LYS A 92 -6.93 -16.39 0.96
CA LYS A 92 -7.09 -16.28 -0.49
C LYS A 92 -5.75 -16.29 -1.24
N ALA A 93 -4.73 -15.63 -0.70
CA ALA A 93 -3.40 -15.61 -1.31
C ALA A 93 -2.78 -17.01 -1.35
N ILE A 94 -2.92 -17.79 -0.28
CA ILE A 94 -2.46 -19.19 -0.21
C ILE A 94 -3.21 -20.03 -1.24
N GLU A 95 -4.54 -19.94 -1.29
CA GLU A 95 -5.39 -20.68 -2.25
C GLU A 95 -4.94 -20.44 -3.71
N LEU A 96 -4.52 -19.22 -4.05
CA LEU A 96 -4.07 -18.88 -5.40
C LEU A 96 -2.67 -19.40 -5.73
N LEU A 97 -1.80 -19.56 -4.72
CA LEU A 97 -0.43 -20.04 -4.90
C LEU A 97 -0.33 -21.57 -4.92
N THR A 98 -1.29 -22.27 -4.30
CA THR A 98 -1.31 -23.74 -4.19
C THR A 98 -2.18 -24.42 -5.23
N LYS A 99 -2.76 -23.67 -6.17
CA LYS A 99 -3.44 -24.20 -7.36
C LYS A 99 -2.44 -24.48 -8.46
#